data_AF-A0A1Q7P8D1-F1
#
_entry.id   AF-A0A1Q7P8D1-F1
#
_cell.length_a   1.000
_cell.length_b   1.000
_cell.length_c   1.000
_cell.angle_alpha   90.00
_cell.angle_beta   90.00
_cell.angle_gamma   90.00
#
_symmetry.space_group_name_H-M   'P 1'
#
loop_
_entity.id
_entity.type
_entity.pdbx_description
1 polymer ?
#
loop_
_entity_poly.entity_id
_entity_poly.type
_entity_poly.pdbx_seq_one_letter_code
_entity_poly.pdbx_strand_id
1 'polypeptide(L)'
;MIQTCISIENRRFNPFLLDIAEALSIIRRHSNQLRTLEDHLLDMRAITSLARVVGLQSAHLRFQSSSLFVDPSMVKQKLDSLSREQLAEFLLLSWHPIVELEQLTLASTKEAKEFWENMLSFFERRKRLHLGPFDNPAATDIGELARMRVVEEKAYTRKMQDLWNELKERAGKDETVDYWTFIKASDFAHTVTRAQLVSFLVSYGYANLQRKGNAMFLVPNAKPNPHLEGSPLSLPIPITKEALVRAK
;
A
#
# COMPACT_ATOMS: atom_id res chain seq x y z
N MET A 1 -40.17 24.48 15.67
CA MET A 1 -40.10 23.23 16.44
C MET A 1 -40.51 21.99 15.63
N ILE A 2 -41.77 21.85 15.18
CA ILE A 2 -42.22 20.67 14.40
C ILE A 2 -41.35 20.46 13.15
N GLN A 3 -41.07 21.51 12.41
CA GLN A 3 -40.24 21.45 11.20
C GLN A 3 -38.78 21.06 11.49
N THR A 4 -38.27 21.44 12.66
CA THR A 4 -36.97 21.02 13.18
C THR A 4 -36.98 19.51 13.46
N CYS A 5 -38.03 19.00 14.11
CA CYS A 5 -38.19 17.56 14.36
C CYS A 5 -38.26 16.76 13.05
N ILE A 6 -39.05 17.22 12.07
CA ILE A 6 -39.13 16.60 10.74
C ILE A 6 -37.76 16.61 10.04
N SER A 7 -36.98 17.68 10.17
CA SER A 7 -35.64 17.76 9.58
C SER A 7 -34.65 16.79 10.23
N ILE A 8 -34.79 16.56 11.55
CA ILE A 8 -34.03 15.55 12.30
C ILE A 8 -34.46 14.14 11.87
N GLU A 9 -35.77 13.88 11.72
CA GLU A 9 -36.29 12.60 11.21
C GLU A 9 -35.73 12.28 9.81
N ASN A 10 -35.64 13.30 8.95
CA ASN A 10 -35.03 13.20 7.62
C ASN A 10 -33.49 13.17 7.62
N ARG A 11 -32.85 12.97 8.79
CA ARG A 11 -31.40 12.85 8.98
C ARG A 11 -30.57 14.04 8.48
N ARG A 12 -31.16 15.23 8.35
CA ARG A 12 -30.44 16.45 7.95
C ARG A 12 -29.65 17.08 9.10
N PHE A 13 -30.06 16.81 10.34
CA PHE A 13 -29.48 17.38 11.55
C PHE A 13 -29.30 16.32 12.63
N ASN A 14 -28.31 16.54 13.50
CA ASN A 14 -28.05 15.68 14.65
C ASN A 14 -29.25 15.75 15.63
N PRO A 15 -29.80 14.60 16.08
CA PRO A 15 -30.95 14.57 16.98
C PRO A 15 -30.71 15.20 18.36
N PHE A 16 -29.45 15.33 18.81
CA PHE A 16 -29.09 15.99 20.07
C PHE A 16 -29.06 17.53 20.01
N LEU A 17 -29.25 18.13 18.82
CA LEU A 17 -29.33 19.58 18.68
C LEU A 17 -30.64 20.16 19.23
N LEU A 18 -31.64 19.32 19.47
CA LEU A 18 -32.93 19.72 20.03
C LEU A 18 -32.98 19.37 21.51
N ASP A 19 -33.11 20.40 22.37
CA ASP A 19 -33.41 20.21 23.79
C ASP A 19 -34.89 19.85 23.96
N ILE A 20 -35.13 18.59 24.33
CA ILE A 20 -36.48 18.05 24.53
C ILE A 20 -37.13 18.66 25.77
N ALA A 21 -36.37 18.93 26.83
CA ALA A 21 -36.90 19.49 28.07
C ALA A 21 -37.36 20.93 27.83
N GLU A 22 -36.58 21.72 27.11
CA GLU A 22 -36.96 23.07 26.71
C GLU A 22 -38.18 23.04 25.78
N ALA A 23 -38.20 22.17 24.78
CA ALA A 23 -39.33 22.04 23.85
C ALA A 23 -40.65 21.66 24.57
N LEU A 24 -40.60 20.71 25.51
CA LEU A 24 -41.76 20.35 26.32
C LEU A 24 -42.19 21.49 27.26
N SER A 25 -41.24 22.27 27.78
CA SER A 25 -41.55 23.45 28.61
C SER A 25 -42.31 24.53 27.82
N ILE A 26 -41.97 24.71 26.54
CA ILE A 26 -42.64 25.65 25.64
C ILE A 26 -44.07 25.17 25.38
N ILE A 27 -44.24 23.89 25.00
CA ILE A 27 -45.55 23.28 24.80
C ILE A 27 -46.43 23.47 26.04
N ARG A 28 -45.90 23.14 27.22
CA ARG A 28 -46.63 23.24 28.48
C ARG A 28 -47.06 24.68 28.80
N ARG A 29 -46.24 25.68 28.50
CA ARG A 29 -46.59 27.10 28.69
C ARG A 29 -47.78 27.55 27.83
N HIS A 30 -47.91 26.99 26.63
CA HIS A 30 -48.97 27.34 25.70
C HIS A 30 -50.22 26.43 25.79
N SER A 31 -50.17 25.36 26.60
CA SER A 31 -51.27 24.40 26.76
C SER A 31 -52.60 25.05 27.22
N ASN A 32 -52.54 26.07 28.09
CA ASN A 32 -53.73 26.78 28.57
C ASN A 32 -54.38 27.71 27.53
N GLN A 33 -53.75 27.90 26.37
CA GLN A 33 -54.20 28.80 25.30
C GLN A 33 -54.89 28.03 24.16
N LEU A 34 -54.87 26.69 24.18
CA LEU A 34 -55.49 25.84 23.18
C LEU A 34 -57.02 25.88 23.35
N ARG A 35 -57.75 26.33 22.33
CA ARG A 35 -59.22 26.49 22.39
C ARG A 35 -59.95 25.77 21.27
N THR A 36 -59.28 25.56 20.16
CA THR A 36 -59.85 24.93 18.97
C THR A 36 -59.33 23.50 18.78
N LEU A 37 -60.07 22.71 18.02
CA LEU A 37 -59.64 21.36 17.63
C LEU A 37 -58.30 21.39 16.88
N GLU A 38 -58.09 22.40 16.03
CA GLU A 38 -56.84 22.57 15.28
C GLU A 38 -55.65 22.83 16.21
N ASP A 39 -55.83 23.62 17.27
CA ASP A 39 -54.80 23.87 18.27
C ASP A 39 -54.37 22.56 18.96
N HIS A 40 -55.35 21.73 19.36
CA HIS A 40 -55.07 20.43 19.97
C HIS A 40 -54.40 19.45 19.01
N LEU A 41 -54.78 19.44 17.73
CA LEU A 41 -54.14 18.60 16.71
C LEU A 41 -52.69 19.02 16.46
N LEU A 42 -52.42 20.33 16.46
CA LEU A 42 -51.07 20.86 16.31
C LEU A 42 -50.19 20.48 17.51
N ASP A 43 -50.72 20.54 18.72
CA ASP A 43 -50.00 20.17 19.94
C ASP A 43 -49.71 18.65 20.00
N MET A 44 -50.70 17.83 19.66
CA MET A 44 -50.50 16.38 19.52
C MET A 44 -49.44 16.03 18.48
N ARG A 45 -49.41 16.76 17.36
CA ARG A 45 -48.37 16.60 16.33
C ARG A 45 -47.01 16.98 16.86
N ALA A 46 -46.91 18.07 17.61
CA ALA A 46 -45.67 18.49 18.27
C ALA A 46 -45.13 17.44 19.25
N ILE A 47 -45.98 16.91 20.13
CA ILE A 47 -45.60 15.87 21.11
C ILE A 47 -45.17 14.59 20.38
N THR A 48 -45.91 14.17 19.37
CA THR A 48 -45.59 12.96 18.59
C THR A 48 -44.24 13.09 17.88
N SER A 49 -43.97 14.26 17.29
CA SER A 49 -42.68 14.55 16.65
C SER A 49 -41.53 14.57 17.66
N LEU A 50 -41.73 15.12 18.87
CA LEU A 50 -40.72 15.06 19.93
C LEU A 50 -40.43 13.62 20.36
N ALA A 51 -41.47 12.79 20.52
CA ALA A 51 -41.31 11.38 20.88
C ALA A 51 -40.48 10.61 19.84
N ARG A 52 -40.65 10.92 18.55
CA ARG A 52 -39.82 10.34 17.47
C ARG A 52 -38.36 10.77 17.60
N VAL A 53 -38.08 12.04 17.86
CA VAL A 53 -36.70 12.53 18.08
C VAL A 53 -36.05 11.86 19.30
N VAL A 54 -36.79 11.68 20.41
CA VAL A 54 -36.32 10.92 21.58
C VAL A 54 -35.93 9.48 21.19
N GLY A 55 -36.75 8.82 20.38
CA GLY A 55 -36.46 7.49 19.84
C GLY A 55 -35.15 7.47 19.03
N LEU A 56 -34.91 8.50 18.20
CA LEU A 56 -33.68 8.64 17.43
C LEU A 56 -32.45 8.89 18.32
N GLN A 57 -32.57 9.72 19.36
CA GLN A 57 -31.49 9.94 20.34
C GLN A 57 -31.15 8.64 21.07
N SER A 58 -32.16 7.89 21.53
CA SER A 58 -31.98 6.58 22.18
C SER A 58 -31.29 5.58 21.26
N ALA A 59 -31.75 5.47 20.01
CA ALA A 59 -31.13 4.60 19.01
C ALA A 59 -29.67 4.98 18.73
N HIS A 60 -29.37 6.27 18.67
CA HIS A 60 -28.01 6.77 18.47
C HIS A 60 -27.09 6.46 19.65
N LEU A 61 -27.56 6.62 20.89
CA LEU A 61 -26.80 6.24 22.09
C LEU A 61 -26.56 4.74 22.15
N ARG A 62 -27.56 3.91 21.82
CA ARG A 62 -27.41 2.45 21.74
C ARG A 62 -26.41 2.06 20.65
N PHE A 63 -26.42 2.76 19.52
CA PHE A 63 -25.45 2.55 18.46
C PHE A 63 -24.03 2.91 18.93
N GLN A 64 -23.82 4.09 19.51
CA GLN A 64 -22.50 4.51 20.00
C GLN A 64 -21.98 3.61 21.14
N SER A 65 -22.84 3.18 22.06
CA SER A 65 -22.44 2.24 23.11
C SER A 65 -22.08 0.86 22.55
N SER A 66 -22.79 0.40 21.51
CA SER A 66 -22.43 -0.83 20.79
C SER A 66 -21.18 -0.67 19.92
N SER A 67 -20.92 0.53 19.39
CA SER A 67 -19.79 0.80 18.50
C SER A 67 -18.44 0.76 19.22
N LEU A 68 -18.43 1.02 20.54
CA LEU A 68 -17.24 0.89 21.40
C LEU A 68 -16.92 -0.58 21.74
N PHE A 69 -17.84 -1.52 21.49
CA PHE A 69 -17.74 -2.95 21.83
C PHE A 69 -18.18 -3.84 20.65
N VAL A 70 -17.88 -3.45 19.41
CA VAL A 70 -18.18 -4.31 18.24
C VAL A 70 -17.18 -5.46 18.21
N ASP A 71 -17.56 -6.57 18.82
CA ASP A 71 -16.90 -7.86 18.64
C ASP A 71 -17.43 -8.51 17.34
N PRO A 72 -16.55 -9.08 16.47
CA PRO A 72 -16.95 -9.96 15.37
C PRO A 72 -18.06 -10.97 15.71
N SER A 73 -18.13 -11.46 16.95
CA SER A 73 -19.18 -12.38 17.40
C SER A 73 -20.58 -11.76 17.42
N MET A 74 -20.72 -10.50 17.88
CA MET A 74 -21.99 -9.77 17.90
C MET A 74 -22.46 -9.40 16.50
N VAL A 75 -21.54 -9.04 15.61
CA VAL A 75 -21.86 -8.77 14.20
C VAL A 75 -22.46 -10.01 13.55
N LYS A 76 -21.86 -11.18 13.80
CA LYS A 76 -22.34 -12.46 13.30
C LYS A 76 -23.75 -12.79 13.80
N GLN A 77 -23.99 -12.69 15.11
CA GLN A 77 -25.34 -12.92 15.68
C GLN A 77 -26.39 -12.01 15.06
N LYS A 78 -26.02 -10.75 14.79
CA LYS A 78 -26.94 -9.79 14.18
C LYS A 78 -27.21 -10.14 12.72
N LEU A 79 -26.19 -10.54 11.96
CA LEU A 79 -26.34 -11.01 10.59
C LEU A 79 -27.25 -12.26 10.51
N ASP A 80 -27.07 -13.20 11.44
CA ASP A 80 -27.85 -14.44 11.53
C ASP A 80 -29.32 -14.16 11.93
N SER A 81 -29.59 -13.05 12.63
CA SER A 81 -30.94 -12.64 13.04
C SER A 81 -31.74 -11.89 11.97
N LEU A 82 -31.11 -11.44 10.90
CA LEU A 82 -31.77 -10.64 9.85
C LEU A 82 -32.45 -11.53 8.81
N SER A 83 -33.62 -11.08 8.32
CA SER A 83 -34.29 -11.76 7.21
C SER A 83 -33.57 -11.49 5.87
N ARG A 84 -33.87 -12.32 4.86
CA ARG A 84 -33.28 -12.16 3.52
C ARG A 84 -33.63 -10.81 2.89
N GLU A 85 -34.85 -10.34 3.13
CA GLU A 85 -35.37 -9.07 2.64
C GLU A 85 -34.60 -7.89 3.27
N GLN A 86 -34.37 -7.95 4.58
CA GLN A 86 -33.62 -6.93 5.32
C GLN A 86 -32.15 -6.89 4.89
N LEU A 87 -31.53 -8.06 4.69
CA LEU A 87 -30.17 -8.15 4.19
C LEU A 87 -30.04 -7.56 2.77
N ALA A 88 -31.01 -7.83 1.89
CA ALA A 88 -31.03 -7.26 0.55
C ALA A 88 -31.21 -5.73 0.58
N GLU A 89 -32.08 -5.21 1.45
CA GLU A 89 -32.27 -3.77 1.64
C GLU A 89 -31.00 -3.09 2.15
N PHE A 90 -30.35 -3.66 3.17
CA PHE A 90 -29.07 -3.13 3.67
C PHE A 90 -27.95 -3.22 2.64
N LEU A 91 -27.90 -4.30 1.86
CA LEU A 91 -26.95 -4.41 0.76
C LEU A 91 -27.17 -3.28 -0.25
N LEU A 92 -28.41 -3.05 -0.69
CA LEU A 92 -28.73 -1.96 -1.63
C LEU A 92 -28.39 -0.57 -1.08
N LEU A 93 -28.66 -0.33 0.22
CA LEU A 93 -28.30 0.94 0.89
C LEU A 93 -26.79 1.13 1.06
N SER A 94 -26.04 0.04 1.15
CA SER A 94 -24.59 0.05 1.34
C SER A 94 -23.81 -0.18 0.04
N TRP A 95 -24.51 -0.44 -1.07
CA TRP A 95 -23.93 -0.68 -2.38
C TRP A 95 -23.40 0.63 -2.98
N HIS A 96 -22.14 0.92 -2.72
CA HIS A 96 -21.39 2.03 -3.32
C HIS A 96 -20.35 1.46 -4.29
N PRO A 97 -20.77 1.02 -5.49
CA PRO A 97 -19.84 0.46 -6.45
C PRO A 97 -18.87 1.57 -6.83
N ILE A 98 -17.57 1.27 -6.76
CA ILE A 98 -16.54 2.16 -7.28
C ILE A 98 -16.66 2.07 -8.79
N VAL A 99 -17.51 2.93 -9.36
CA VAL A 99 -17.52 3.17 -10.79
C VAL A 99 -16.38 4.14 -11.04
N GLU A 100 -15.27 3.64 -11.58
CA GLU A 100 -14.24 4.49 -12.15
C GLU A 100 -14.86 5.24 -13.32
N LEU A 101 -15.21 6.49 -13.09
CA LEU A 101 -15.65 7.43 -14.11
C LEU A 101 -14.42 8.27 -14.45
N GLU A 102 -13.76 7.96 -15.57
CA GLU A 102 -12.74 8.83 -16.16
C GLU A 102 -13.39 10.15 -16.59
N GLN A 103 -13.58 11.07 -15.64
CA GLN A 103 -14.02 12.42 -15.94
C GLN A 103 -12.80 13.28 -16.25
N LEU A 104 -12.71 13.73 -17.50
CA LEU A 104 -11.88 14.88 -17.87
C LEU A 104 -12.44 16.12 -17.17
N THR A 105 -11.91 16.43 -15.99
CA THR A 105 -12.27 17.65 -15.28
C THR A 105 -11.52 18.85 -15.88
N LEU A 106 -12.08 20.05 -15.72
CA LEU A 106 -11.38 21.28 -16.10
C LEU A 106 -10.04 21.42 -15.36
N ALA A 107 -10.01 21.01 -14.08
CA ALA A 107 -8.81 21.05 -13.25
C ALA A 107 -7.72 20.12 -13.79
N SER A 108 -8.04 18.85 -14.07
CA SER A 108 -7.08 17.90 -14.64
C SER A 108 -6.63 18.28 -16.05
N THR A 109 -7.50 18.91 -16.84
CA THR A 109 -7.15 19.43 -18.17
C THR A 109 -6.19 20.61 -18.08
N LYS A 110 -6.40 21.51 -17.11
CA LYS A 110 -5.51 22.65 -16.84
C LYS A 110 -4.15 22.16 -16.35
N GLU A 111 -4.13 21.21 -15.43
CA GLU A 111 -2.90 20.60 -14.92
C GLU A 111 -2.12 19.89 -16.03
N ALA A 112 -2.81 19.11 -16.87
CA ALA A 112 -2.17 18.47 -18.02
C ALA A 112 -1.56 19.50 -18.97
N LYS A 113 -2.27 20.59 -19.27
CA LYS A 113 -1.75 21.69 -20.10
C LYS A 113 -0.51 22.32 -19.48
N GLU A 114 -0.57 22.70 -18.21
CA GLU A 114 0.56 23.30 -17.48
C GLU A 114 1.76 22.35 -17.43
N PHE A 115 1.52 21.04 -17.27
CA PHE A 115 2.56 20.02 -17.32
C PHE A 115 3.24 19.96 -18.69
N TRP A 116 2.49 19.99 -19.79
CA TRP A 116 3.04 20.00 -21.14
C TRP A 116 3.79 21.29 -21.48
N GLU A 117 3.30 22.45 -21.02
CA GLU A 117 3.95 23.75 -21.21
C GLU A 117 5.28 23.85 -20.45
N ASN A 118 5.32 23.32 -19.22
CA ASN A 118 6.52 23.33 -18.38
C ASN A 118 7.44 22.12 -18.62
N MET A 119 7.10 21.27 -19.57
CA MET A 119 7.87 20.07 -19.85
C MET A 119 9.20 20.44 -20.51
N LEU A 120 10.31 20.01 -19.90
CA LEU A 120 11.64 20.13 -20.51
C LEU A 120 11.66 19.50 -21.91
N SER A 121 12.51 20.04 -22.78
CA SER A 121 12.69 19.53 -24.13
C SER A 121 12.99 18.03 -24.12
N PHE A 122 12.61 17.32 -25.19
CA PHE A 122 12.84 15.87 -25.30
C PHE A 122 14.31 15.50 -24.99
N PHE A 123 15.26 16.27 -25.50
CA PHE A 123 16.68 16.05 -25.28
C PHE A 123 17.11 16.22 -23.82
N GLU A 124 16.56 17.22 -23.11
CA GLU A 124 16.84 17.43 -21.68
C GLU A 124 16.19 16.39 -20.78
N ARG A 125 14.97 15.96 -21.09
CA ARG A 125 14.33 14.85 -20.38
C ARG A 125 15.11 13.55 -20.56
N ARG A 126 15.65 13.31 -21.76
CA ARG A 126 16.49 12.15 -22.06
C ARG A 126 17.82 12.17 -21.30
N LYS A 127 18.38 13.35 -20.98
CA LYS A 127 19.55 13.47 -20.08
C LYS A 127 19.30 12.88 -18.69
N ARG A 128 18.06 12.85 -18.18
CA ARG A 128 17.73 12.18 -16.90
C ARG A 128 17.70 10.65 -17.02
N LEU A 129 17.45 10.12 -18.22
CA LEU A 129 17.47 8.68 -18.53
C LEU A 129 18.87 8.19 -18.89
N HIS A 130 19.75 9.09 -19.35
CA HIS A 130 21.18 8.86 -19.30
C HIS A 130 21.57 8.84 -17.82
N LEU A 131 21.55 7.66 -17.22
CA LEU A 131 22.33 7.39 -16.03
C LEU A 131 23.73 7.93 -16.34
N GLY A 132 24.11 9.02 -15.68
CA GLY A 132 25.47 9.54 -15.80
C GLY A 132 26.48 8.45 -15.43
N PRO A 133 27.79 8.70 -15.60
CA PRO A 133 28.77 7.82 -14.98
C PRO A 133 28.36 7.68 -13.51
N PHE A 134 28.08 6.45 -13.07
CA PHE A 134 27.92 6.19 -11.66
C PHE A 134 29.25 6.59 -11.03
N ASP A 135 29.26 7.66 -10.24
CA ASP A 135 30.27 7.76 -9.22
C ASP A 135 30.15 6.46 -8.42
N ASN A 136 31.26 5.71 -8.30
CA ASN A 136 31.33 4.62 -7.33
C ASN A 136 30.69 5.12 -6.05
N PRO A 137 29.81 4.35 -5.38
CA PRO A 137 29.25 4.77 -4.10
C PRO A 137 30.40 5.30 -3.28
N ALA A 138 30.40 6.63 -3.05
CA ALA A 138 31.52 7.30 -2.41
C ALA A 138 31.80 6.48 -1.15
N ALA A 139 33.05 6.00 -1.01
CA ALA A 139 33.43 5.07 0.03
C ALA A 139 32.82 5.56 1.34
N THR A 140 31.71 4.96 1.73
CA THR A 140 30.90 5.48 2.82
C THR A 140 31.76 5.30 4.04
N ASP A 141 31.92 6.37 4.83
CA ASP A 141 32.80 6.34 5.99
C ASP A 141 32.46 5.11 6.84
N ILE A 142 33.49 4.35 7.21
CA ILE A 142 33.37 3.08 7.94
C ILE A 142 32.56 3.30 9.23
N GLY A 143 32.59 4.53 9.77
CA GLY A 143 31.77 4.96 10.91
C GLY A 143 30.26 4.99 10.64
N GLU A 144 29.80 5.36 9.45
CA GLU A 144 28.37 5.39 9.10
C GLU A 144 27.81 3.98 8.84
N LEU A 145 28.60 3.13 8.19
CA LEU A 145 28.24 1.71 7.96
C LEU A 145 28.15 0.92 9.28
N ALA A 146 29.01 1.27 10.25
CA ALA A 146 28.93 0.71 11.60
C ALA A 146 27.66 1.12 12.35
N ARG A 147 27.19 2.36 12.17
CA ARG A 147 25.91 2.82 12.72
C ARG A 147 24.71 2.11 12.10
N MET A 148 24.79 1.76 10.82
CA MET A 148 23.77 0.99 10.12
C MET A 148 23.78 -0.52 10.45
N ARG A 149 24.63 -0.98 11.39
CA ARG A 149 24.84 -2.41 11.72
C ARG A 149 25.25 -3.28 10.52
N VAL A 150 25.90 -2.71 9.51
CA VAL A 150 26.46 -3.43 8.35
C VAL A 150 27.86 -4.00 8.67
N VAL A 151 28.10 -4.35 9.93
CA VAL A 151 29.43 -4.68 10.52
C VAL A 151 29.88 -6.12 10.20
N GLU A 152 29.49 -6.66 9.05
CA GLU A 152 30.07 -7.89 8.50
C GLU A 152 30.99 -7.65 7.29
N GLU A 153 31.27 -6.38 6.94
CA GLU A 153 31.99 -6.00 5.72
C GLU A 153 33.37 -6.65 5.57
N LYS A 154 34.21 -6.72 6.61
CA LYS A 154 35.55 -7.36 6.51
C LYS A 154 35.46 -8.85 6.22
N ALA A 155 34.47 -9.55 6.78
CA ALA A 155 34.25 -10.97 6.50
C ALA A 155 33.66 -11.14 5.09
N TYR A 156 32.80 -10.22 4.68
CA TYR A 156 32.16 -10.22 3.36
C TYR A 156 33.15 -9.96 2.22
N THR A 157 34.00 -8.94 2.34
CA THR A 157 35.04 -8.62 1.36
C THR A 157 36.04 -9.76 1.23
N ARG A 158 36.41 -10.43 2.34
CA ARG A 158 37.22 -11.65 2.29
C ARG A 158 36.53 -12.77 1.52
N LYS A 159 35.26 -13.08 1.86
CA LYS A 159 34.46 -14.10 1.14
C LYS A 159 34.34 -13.80 -0.35
N MET A 160 34.19 -12.52 -0.71
CA MET A 160 34.16 -12.06 -2.10
C MET A 160 35.50 -12.29 -2.82
N GLN A 161 36.62 -11.94 -2.16
CA GLN A 161 37.96 -12.16 -2.69
C GLN A 161 38.26 -13.65 -2.89
N ASP A 162 37.89 -14.48 -1.91
CA ASP A 162 38.07 -15.93 -1.94
C ASP A 162 37.27 -16.55 -3.09
N LEU A 163 36.01 -16.12 -3.27
CA LEU A 163 35.16 -16.58 -4.35
C LEU A 163 35.65 -16.11 -5.73
N TRP A 164 36.23 -14.92 -5.83
CA TRP A 164 36.83 -14.44 -7.07
C TRP A 164 38.08 -15.23 -7.45
N ASN A 165 38.92 -15.58 -6.47
CA ASN A 165 40.08 -16.44 -6.69
C ASN A 165 39.63 -17.85 -7.12
N GLU A 166 38.60 -18.41 -6.46
CA GLU A 166 37.97 -19.69 -6.86
C GLU A 166 37.47 -19.63 -8.31
N LEU A 167 36.83 -18.52 -8.71
CA LEU A 167 36.35 -18.34 -10.08
C LEU A 167 37.49 -18.29 -11.09
N LYS A 168 38.60 -17.60 -10.76
CA LYS A 168 39.80 -17.54 -11.62
C LYS A 168 40.46 -18.90 -11.78
N GLU A 169 40.59 -19.66 -10.69
CA GLU A 169 41.17 -21.01 -10.72
C GLU A 169 40.32 -21.96 -11.59
N ARG A 170 38.98 -21.90 -11.45
CA ARG A 170 38.07 -22.74 -12.24
C ARG A 170 37.97 -22.32 -13.71
N ALA A 171 38.09 -21.02 -14.01
CA ALA A 171 38.07 -20.53 -15.39
C ALA A 171 39.33 -20.95 -16.16
N GLY A 172 40.48 -21.06 -15.47
CA GLY A 172 41.71 -21.66 -15.99
C GLY A 172 42.04 -21.24 -17.43
N LYS A 173 41.98 -22.19 -18.37
CA LYS A 173 42.26 -21.99 -19.81
C LYS A 173 41.01 -21.69 -20.67
N ASP A 174 39.81 -22.00 -20.19
CA ASP A 174 38.58 -21.91 -20.98
C ASP A 174 37.89 -20.55 -20.87
N GLU A 175 38.46 -19.62 -20.07
CA GLU A 175 38.01 -18.25 -19.79
C GLU A 175 36.54 -18.11 -19.31
N THR A 176 35.80 -19.21 -19.23
CA THR A 176 34.35 -19.25 -19.02
C THR A 176 33.98 -20.40 -18.09
N VAL A 177 33.09 -20.13 -17.13
CA VAL A 177 32.58 -21.12 -16.16
C VAL A 177 31.07 -21.13 -16.20
N ASP A 178 30.44 -22.30 -16.26
CA ASP A 178 28.97 -22.40 -16.16
C ASP A 178 28.47 -21.90 -14.79
N TYR A 179 27.51 -20.97 -14.80
CA TYR A 179 26.98 -20.30 -13.60
C TYR A 179 26.39 -21.31 -12.61
N TRP A 180 25.54 -22.22 -13.08
CA TRP A 180 24.83 -23.18 -12.22
C TRP A 180 25.80 -24.15 -11.56
N THR A 181 26.81 -24.59 -12.32
CA THR A 181 27.89 -25.45 -11.83
C THR A 181 28.76 -24.73 -10.79
N PHE A 182 28.94 -23.41 -10.94
CA PHE A 182 29.73 -22.61 -10.02
C PHE A 182 29.01 -22.31 -8.69
N ILE A 183 27.72 -21.96 -8.73
CA ILE A 183 26.98 -21.60 -7.51
C ILE A 183 26.57 -22.81 -6.66
N LYS A 184 26.52 -24.00 -7.24
CA LYS A 184 26.06 -25.22 -6.57
C LYS A 184 26.98 -25.59 -5.40
N ALA A 185 26.40 -25.63 -4.20
CA ALA A 185 27.05 -26.08 -2.97
C ALA A 185 26.39 -27.37 -2.44
N SER A 186 26.91 -27.89 -1.32
CA SER A 186 26.37 -29.06 -0.62
C SER A 186 24.94 -28.85 -0.09
N ASP A 187 24.56 -27.60 0.19
CA ASP A 187 23.27 -27.23 0.76
C ASP A 187 22.63 -26.04 0.01
N PHE A 188 21.30 -25.96 0.06
CA PHE A 188 20.51 -24.92 -0.60
C PHE A 188 20.85 -23.53 -0.05
N ALA A 189 20.98 -23.37 1.27
CA ALA A 189 21.32 -22.08 1.88
C ALA A 189 22.68 -21.57 1.36
N HIS A 190 23.68 -22.47 1.32
CA HIS A 190 25.01 -22.16 0.79
C HIS A 190 24.99 -21.80 -0.70
N THR A 191 24.12 -22.45 -1.49
CA THR A 191 23.95 -22.15 -2.91
C THR A 191 23.36 -20.76 -3.13
N VAL A 192 22.37 -20.37 -2.32
CA VAL A 192 21.79 -19.02 -2.35
C VAL A 192 22.83 -17.97 -1.95
N THR A 193 23.60 -18.21 -0.89
CA THR A 193 24.68 -17.30 -0.47
C THR A 193 25.75 -17.14 -1.56
N ARG A 194 26.16 -18.24 -2.23
CA ARG A 194 27.11 -18.17 -3.35
C ARG A 194 26.54 -17.37 -4.52
N ALA A 195 25.28 -17.59 -4.87
CA ALA A 195 24.64 -16.84 -5.95
C ALA A 195 24.53 -15.34 -5.65
N GLN A 196 24.24 -14.98 -4.39
CA GLN A 196 24.28 -13.60 -3.92
C GLN A 196 25.68 -13.00 -4.07
N LEU A 197 26.73 -13.69 -3.62
CA LEU A 197 28.12 -13.21 -3.79
C LEU A 197 28.49 -13.03 -5.27
N VAL A 198 28.07 -13.95 -6.15
CA VAL A 198 28.28 -13.83 -7.61
C VAL A 198 27.57 -12.61 -8.18
N SER A 199 26.35 -12.27 -7.73
CA SER A 199 25.68 -11.06 -8.22
C SER A 199 26.50 -9.82 -7.88
N PHE A 200 27.10 -9.76 -6.69
CA PHE A 200 28.01 -8.66 -6.33
C PHE A 200 29.32 -8.69 -7.14
N LEU A 201 29.89 -9.86 -7.45
CA LEU A 201 31.09 -9.94 -8.30
C LEU A 201 30.82 -9.37 -9.69
N VAL A 202 29.63 -9.63 -10.23
CA VAL A 202 29.21 -9.08 -11.52
C VAL A 202 28.93 -7.59 -11.43
N SER A 203 28.20 -7.13 -10.40
CA SER A 203 27.88 -5.71 -10.20
C SER A 203 29.11 -4.83 -9.98
N TYR A 204 30.12 -5.31 -9.26
CA TYR A 204 31.37 -4.58 -9.01
C TYR A 204 32.43 -4.77 -10.12
N GLY A 205 32.13 -5.52 -11.19
CA GLY A 205 33.02 -5.67 -12.32
C GLY A 205 34.21 -6.65 -12.11
N TYR A 206 34.14 -7.53 -11.12
CA TYR A 206 35.10 -8.63 -10.92
C TYR A 206 34.87 -9.78 -11.90
N ALA A 207 33.64 -9.95 -12.38
CA ALA A 207 33.26 -10.95 -13.37
C ALA A 207 32.19 -10.42 -14.33
N ASN A 208 32.09 -11.00 -15.52
CA ASN A 208 31.05 -10.73 -16.49
C ASN A 208 30.13 -11.94 -16.63
N LEU A 209 28.82 -11.70 -16.72
CA LEU A 209 27.82 -12.74 -16.95
C LEU A 209 27.41 -12.71 -18.43
N GLN A 210 27.72 -13.78 -19.16
CA GLN A 210 27.31 -13.97 -20.55
C GLN A 210 26.16 -14.97 -20.63
N ARG A 211 25.05 -14.59 -21.26
CA ARG A 211 23.90 -15.48 -21.48
C ARG A 211 23.86 -15.93 -22.93
N LYS A 212 23.93 -17.23 -23.17
CA LYS A 212 23.71 -17.86 -24.48
C LYS A 212 22.42 -18.70 -24.41
N GLY A 213 21.29 -18.09 -24.77
CA GLY A 213 19.97 -18.71 -24.68
C GLY A 213 19.56 -19.02 -23.23
N ASN A 214 19.49 -20.30 -22.89
CA ASN A 214 19.15 -20.76 -21.54
C ASN A 214 20.38 -21.07 -20.65
N ALA A 215 21.58 -21.07 -21.24
CA ALA A 215 22.84 -21.26 -20.52
C ALA A 215 23.46 -19.93 -20.08
N MET A 216 24.06 -19.92 -18.90
CA MET A 216 24.66 -18.74 -18.28
C MET A 216 26.12 -19.05 -17.94
N PHE A 217 27.04 -18.19 -18.40
CA PHE A 217 28.48 -18.36 -18.22
C PHE A 217 29.07 -17.15 -17.49
N LEU A 218 29.97 -17.41 -16.54
CA LEU A 218 30.75 -16.42 -15.80
C LEU A 218 32.15 -16.32 -16.39
N VAL A 219 32.59 -15.10 -16.67
CA VAL A 219 33.93 -14.78 -17.17
C VAL A 219 34.64 -13.90 -16.13
N PRO A 220 35.69 -14.37 -15.45
CA PRO A 220 36.41 -13.55 -14.48
C PRO A 220 37.23 -12.46 -15.18
N ASN A 221 37.21 -11.24 -14.65
CA ASN A 221 38.07 -10.16 -15.13
C ASN A 221 39.44 -10.23 -14.42
N ALA A 222 40.53 -10.01 -15.15
CA ALA A 222 41.89 -10.05 -14.58
C ALA A 222 42.10 -8.96 -13.51
N LYS A 223 41.57 -7.76 -13.77
CA LYS A 223 41.44 -6.66 -12.81
C LYS A 223 39.96 -6.27 -12.74
N PRO A 224 39.47 -5.77 -11.58
CA PRO A 224 38.11 -5.25 -11.49
C PRO A 224 37.98 -4.12 -12.51
N ASN A 225 37.09 -4.29 -13.48
CA ASN A 225 36.77 -3.25 -14.44
C ASN A 225 35.36 -2.76 -14.11
N PRO A 226 35.21 -1.69 -13.32
CA PRO A 226 33.92 -1.05 -13.15
C PRO A 226 33.54 -0.49 -14.51
N HIS A 227 32.63 -1.18 -15.20
CA HIS A 227 32.25 -0.87 -16.58
C HIS A 227 32.06 0.65 -16.78
N LEU A 228 32.93 1.25 -17.59
CA LEU A 228 32.63 2.48 -18.31
C LEU A 228 31.62 2.11 -19.41
N GLU A 229 30.52 2.85 -19.48
CA GLU A 229 29.53 2.81 -20.58
C GLU A 229 28.67 1.55 -20.68
N GLY A 230 27.74 1.37 -19.73
CA GLY A 230 26.65 0.42 -19.91
C GLY A 230 25.69 0.44 -18.73
N SER A 231 24.39 0.61 -18.99
CA SER A 231 23.37 0.58 -17.94
C SER A 231 23.50 -0.70 -17.09
N PRO A 232 23.31 -0.63 -15.76
CA PRO A 232 23.34 -1.81 -14.92
C PRO A 232 22.28 -2.79 -15.40
N LEU A 233 22.73 -3.93 -15.92
CA LEU A 233 21.87 -5.06 -16.25
C LEU A 233 21.50 -5.76 -14.94
N SER A 234 20.42 -5.32 -14.31
CA SER A 234 19.78 -6.06 -13.23
C SER A 234 19.13 -7.31 -13.81
N LEU A 235 19.80 -8.45 -13.66
CA LEU A 235 19.30 -9.74 -14.13
C LEU A 235 18.64 -10.50 -12.96
N PRO A 236 17.31 -10.59 -12.90
CA PRO A 236 16.64 -11.41 -11.91
C PRO A 236 16.85 -12.89 -12.26
N ILE A 237 17.58 -13.62 -11.40
CA ILE A 237 17.80 -15.05 -11.53
C ILE A 237 17.00 -15.75 -10.42
N PRO A 238 15.88 -16.43 -10.73
CA PRO A 238 15.11 -17.16 -9.73
C PRO A 238 15.84 -18.43 -9.32
N ILE A 239 16.18 -18.55 -8.04
CA ILE A 239 16.84 -19.72 -7.46
C ILE A 239 15.78 -20.54 -6.70
N THR A 240 15.18 -21.52 -7.37
CA THR A 240 14.23 -22.45 -6.73
C THR A 240 14.90 -23.80 -6.45
N LYS A 241 14.40 -24.54 -5.44
CA LYS A 241 14.87 -25.91 -5.14
C LYS A 241 14.75 -26.83 -6.37
N GLU A 242 13.71 -26.64 -7.18
CA GLU A 242 13.47 -27.39 -8.41
C GLU A 242 14.47 -27.04 -9.53
N ALA A 243 14.85 -25.77 -9.67
CA ALA A 243 15.81 -25.33 -10.68
C ALA A 243 17.20 -25.95 -10.47
N LEU A 244 17.61 -26.16 -9.21
CA LEU A 244 18.87 -26.83 -8.86
C LEU A 244 18.87 -28.34 -9.19
N VAL A 245 17.70 -28.97 -9.26
CA VAL A 245 17.54 -30.37 -9.66
C VAL A 245 17.50 -30.52 -11.19
N ARG A 246 16.98 -29.51 -11.91
CA ARG A 246 16.93 -29.48 -13.39
C ARG A 246 18.25 -29.15 -14.07
N ALA A 247 19.21 -28.55 -13.38
CA ALA A 247 20.57 -28.32 -13.88
C ALA A 247 21.45 -29.60 -13.83
N LYS A 248 20.84 -30.77 -14.03
CA LYS A 248 21.50 -32.09 -14.11
C LYS A 248 21.58 -32.54 -15.56
#